data_AF-A0AAN6T7C7-F1
#
_entry.id   AF-A0AAN6T7C7-F1
#
_cell.length_a   1.000
_cell.length_b   1.000
_cell.length_c   1.000
_cell.angle_alpha   90.00
_cell.angle_beta   90.00
_cell.angle_gamma   90.00
#
_symmetry.space_group_name_H-M   'P 1'
#
loop_
_entity.id
_entity.type
_entity.pdbx_description
1 polymer ?
#
loop_
_entity_poly.entity_id
_entity_poly.type
_entity_poly.pdbx_seq_one_letter_code
_entity_poly.pdbx_strand_id
1 'polypeptide(L)'
;QQGDIAFLMPAEAFSAPDYNDLLAKPPGRGCRAYIPTLATGHPVIVLQRAANHVLITPVPAYKSGPHNNYLAPWKPIYQQSKNTLDFRSFSGSELSSHDRPPLFLESGSMPKPKTSWVNIQSVWVVSLSVIGRFTKSRQLLRVREDSLSSLREHMAEKCARWLDSQKRLAAVLPPASSLPSSSSSSSKP
;
A
#
# COMPACT_ATOMS: atom_id res chain seq x y z
N GLN A 1 1.54 -8.65 -8.46
CA GLN A 1 2.97 -8.93 -8.18
C GLN A 1 3.53 -7.79 -7.33
N GLN A 2 4.74 -7.90 -6.80
CA GLN A 2 5.37 -6.75 -6.13
C GLN A 2 5.64 -5.65 -7.17
N GLY A 3 5.44 -4.39 -6.77
CA GLY A 3 5.55 -3.21 -7.64
C GLY A 3 4.29 -2.91 -8.45
N ASP A 4 3.36 -3.85 -8.61
CA ASP A 4 2.14 -3.60 -9.40
C ASP A 4 1.27 -2.51 -8.77
N ILE A 5 0.71 -1.66 -9.63
CA ILE A 5 -0.38 -0.76 -9.28
C ILE A 5 -1.69 -1.52 -9.40
N ALA A 6 -2.29 -1.83 -8.25
CA ALA A 6 -3.60 -2.45 -8.14
C ALA A 6 -4.65 -1.42 -7.70
N PHE A 7 -5.86 -1.89 -7.42
CA PHE A 7 -6.93 -1.04 -6.90
C PHE A 7 -7.46 -1.62 -5.59
N LEU A 8 -7.41 -0.86 -4.49
CA LEU A 8 -8.11 -1.24 -3.28
C LEU A 8 -9.60 -1.00 -3.53
N MET A 9 -10.38 -2.07 -3.50
CA MET A 9 -11.82 -1.99 -3.79
C MET A 9 -12.51 -0.99 -2.85
N PRO A 10 -13.65 -0.40 -3.27
CA PRO A 10 -14.43 0.45 -2.40
C PRO A 10 -15.02 -0.40 -1.25
N ALA A 11 -15.26 0.22 -0.10
CA ALA A 11 -15.67 -0.48 1.13
C ALA A 11 -16.95 -1.32 0.94
N GLU A 12 -17.85 -0.88 0.06
CA GLU A 12 -19.13 -1.53 -0.25
C GLU A 12 -18.95 -2.87 -0.98
N ALA A 13 -17.78 -3.12 -1.57
CA ALA A 13 -17.45 -4.37 -2.23
C ALA A 13 -16.78 -5.39 -1.31
N PHE A 14 -16.53 -5.05 -0.04
CA PHE A 14 -15.86 -5.95 0.89
C PHE A 14 -16.84 -7.00 1.40
N SER A 15 -16.35 -8.22 1.59
CA SER A 15 -17.08 -9.23 2.35
C SER A 15 -17.30 -8.76 3.79
N ALA A 16 -18.33 -9.25 4.48
CA ALA A 16 -18.55 -8.89 5.88
C ALA A 16 -17.32 -9.20 6.78
N PRO A 17 -16.62 -10.34 6.62
CA PRO A 17 -15.36 -10.58 7.33
C PRO A 17 -14.27 -9.54 7.03
N ASP A 18 -14.03 -9.23 5.75
CA ASP A 18 -13.02 -8.25 5.34
C ASP A 18 -13.35 -6.84 5.87
N TYR A 19 -14.63 -6.46 5.83
CA TYR A 19 -15.09 -5.19 6.37
C TYR A 19 -14.83 -5.10 7.87
N ASN A 20 -15.17 -6.15 8.61
CA ASN A 20 -15.00 -6.18 10.06
C ASN A 20 -13.52 -6.17 10.48
N ASP A 21 -12.65 -6.88 9.76
CA ASP A 21 -11.21 -6.89 10.04
C ASP A 21 -10.51 -5.56 9.67
N LEU A 22 -10.86 -4.98 8.51
CA LEU A 22 -10.10 -3.86 7.95
C LEU A 22 -10.70 -2.48 8.27
N LEU A 23 -12.03 -2.36 8.35
CA LEU A 23 -12.74 -1.09 8.34
C LEU A 23 -13.61 -0.84 9.57
N ALA A 24 -14.06 -1.89 10.27
CA ALA A 24 -14.82 -1.70 11.49
C ALA A 24 -13.94 -1.10 12.59
N LYS A 25 -14.51 -0.18 13.36
CA LYS A 25 -13.84 0.34 14.56
C LYS A 25 -13.94 -0.71 15.66
N PRO A 26 -12.83 -1.04 16.34
CA PRO A 26 -12.91 -1.89 17.51
C PRO A 26 -13.83 -1.26 18.58
N PRO A 27 -14.54 -2.07 19.38
CA PRO A 27 -15.29 -1.55 20.53
C PRO A 27 -14.32 -0.88 21.52
N GLY A 28 -14.64 0.36 21.92
CA GLY A 28 -13.82 1.16 22.84
C GLY A 28 -13.72 2.63 22.44
N ARG A 29 -13.48 3.53 23.42
CA ARG A 29 -13.27 4.96 23.12
C ARG A 29 -11.89 5.14 22.47
N GLY A 30 -11.85 5.84 21.33
CA GLY A 30 -10.60 6.21 20.66
C GLY A 30 -10.01 5.17 19.71
N CYS A 31 -10.62 3.98 19.61
CA CYS A 31 -10.16 2.94 18.68
C CYS A 31 -10.50 3.33 17.23
N ARG A 32 -9.45 3.49 16.41
CA ARG A 32 -9.59 3.74 14.96
C ARG A 32 -9.58 2.41 14.22
N ALA A 33 -10.31 2.37 13.10
CA ALA A 33 -10.23 1.25 12.16
C ALA A 33 -8.79 1.05 11.66
N TYR A 34 -8.44 -0.18 11.30
CA TYR A 34 -7.11 -0.51 10.80
C TYR A 34 -6.78 0.28 9.51
N ILE A 35 -7.75 0.33 8.59
CA ILE A 35 -7.77 1.17 7.38
C ILE A 35 -8.88 2.21 7.51
N PRO A 36 -8.59 3.51 7.34
CA PRO A 36 -9.63 4.53 7.26
C PRO A 36 -10.54 4.28 6.04
N THR A 37 -11.86 4.34 6.19
CA THR A 37 -12.81 4.10 5.09
C THR A 37 -12.51 4.94 3.84
N LEU A 38 -12.11 6.20 4.01
CA LEU A 38 -11.75 7.11 2.91
C LEU A 38 -10.47 6.73 2.15
N ALA A 39 -9.71 5.75 2.64
CA ALA A 39 -8.54 5.19 1.97
C ALA A 39 -8.89 4.03 1.03
N THR A 40 -10.14 3.56 1.00
CA THR A 40 -10.65 2.59 0.02
C THR A 40 -11.01 3.28 -1.31
N GLY A 41 -11.11 2.50 -2.39
CA GLY A 41 -11.45 3.04 -3.72
C GLY A 41 -10.32 3.83 -4.40
N HIS A 42 -9.07 3.58 -4.01
CA HIS A 42 -7.87 4.23 -4.58
C HIS A 42 -6.92 3.23 -5.22
N PRO A 43 -6.10 3.65 -6.20
CA PRO A 43 -4.97 2.83 -6.62
C PRO A 43 -4.00 2.61 -5.47
N VAL A 44 -3.35 1.45 -5.47
CA VAL A 44 -2.37 1.05 -4.46
C VAL A 44 -1.14 0.44 -5.11
N ILE A 45 0.03 0.63 -4.50
CA ILE A 45 1.25 -0.09 -4.85
C ILE A 45 1.32 -1.36 -3.99
N VAL A 46 1.53 -2.52 -4.61
CA VAL A 46 1.86 -3.74 -3.89
C VAL A 46 3.34 -3.71 -3.49
N LEU A 47 3.61 -3.44 -2.22
CA LEU A 47 4.98 -3.33 -1.69
C LEU A 47 5.62 -4.70 -1.50
N GLN A 48 4.85 -5.65 -0.98
CA GLN A 48 5.26 -7.04 -0.75
C GLN A 48 4.04 -7.97 -0.86
N ARG A 49 4.29 -9.26 -1.09
CA ARG A 49 3.25 -10.28 -1.18
C ARG A 49 3.64 -11.50 -0.35
N ALA A 50 2.68 -12.05 0.40
CA ALA A 50 2.83 -13.27 1.18
C ALA A 50 1.55 -14.11 1.06
N ALA A 51 1.63 -15.27 0.40
CA ALA A 51 0.48 -16.14 0.13
C ALA A 51 -0.73 -15.37 -0.44
N ASN A 52 -1.83 -15.32 0.32
CA ASN A 52 -3.09 -14.66 -0.03
C ASN A 52 -3.19 -13.22 0.47
N HIS A 53 -2.10 -12.65 0.99
CA HIS A 53 -2.05 -11.29 1.51
C HIS A 53 -0.98 -10.47 0.80
N VAL A 54 -1.19 -9.15 0.82
CA VAL A 54 -0.27 -8.16 0.29
C VAL A 54 -0.10 -7.01 1.26
N LEU A 55 1.12 -6.51 1.33
CA LEU A 55 1.41 -5.22 1.95
C LEU A 55 1.24 -4.14 0.88
N ILE A 56 0.40 -3.15 1.15
CA ILE A 56 0.04 -2.12 0.19
C ILE A 56 0.26 -0.73 0.75
N THR A 57 0.46 0.23 -0.15
CA THR A 57 0.36 1.66 0.15
C THR A 57 -0.52 2.35 -0.90
N PRO A 58 -1.46 3.23 -0.50
CA PRO A 58 -2.30 3.94 -1.46
C PRO A 58 -1.57 5.04 -2.22
N VAL A 59 -2.07 5.31 -3.43
CA VAL A 59 -1.67 6.44 -4.27
C VAL A 59 -2.86 7.38 -4.48
N PRO A 60 -3.35 8.07 -3.44
CA PRO A 60 -4.50 8.93 -3.57
C PRO A 60 -4.11 10.24 -4.25
N ALA A 61 -5.09 10.85 -4.93
CA ALA A 61 -4.92 12.19 -5.46
C ALA A 61 -5.10 13.29 -4.39
N TYR A 62 -5.43 12.94 -3.14
CA TYR A 62 -5.71 13.90 -2.05
C TYR A 62 -6.72 15.02 -2.38
N LYS A 63 -7.76 14.68 -3.16
CA LYS A 63 -8.73 15.66 -3.71
C LYS A 63 -8.09 16.73 -4.61
N SER A 64 -6.88 16.50 -5.08
CA SER A 64 -6.21 17.37 -6.05
C SER A 64 -6.83 17.22 -7.43
N GLY A 65 -7.11 18.36 -8.08
CA GLY A 65 -7.74 18.43 -9.38
C GLY A 65 -7.91 19.88 -9.88
N PRO A 66 -8.62 20.06 -11.00
CA PRO A 66 -8.79 21.38 -11.62
C PRO A 66 -9.38 22.44 -10.66
N HIS A 67 -10.34 22.04 -9.82
CA HIS A 67 -11.02 22.91 -8.87
C HIS A 67 -10.11 23.52 -7.79
N ASN A 68 -8.93 22.96 -7.57
CA ASN A 68 -7.94 23.48 -6.62
C ASN A 68 -6.55 23.57 -7.26
N ASN A 69 -6.47 23.86 -8.57
CA ASN A 69 -5.20 24.04 -9.28
C ASN A 69 -4.20 22.90 -9.09
N TYR A 70 -4.68 21.67 -8.92
CA TYR A 70 -3.84 20.49 -8.72
C TYR A 70 -2.90 20.62 -7.50
N LEU A 71 -3.36 21.29 -6.44
CA LEU A 71 -2.59 21.53 -5.22
C LEU A 71 -2.08 20.22 -4.58
N ALA A 72 -0.80 20.23 -4.17
CA ALA A 72 -0.17 19.15 -3.44
C ALA A 72 -0.67 19.05 -1.98
N PRO A 73 -0.66 17.86 -1.35
CA PRO A 73 -1.32 17.65 -0.05
C PRO A 73 -0.74 18.44 1.13
N TRP A 74 0.49 18.94 1.03
CA TRP A 74 1.16 19.74 2.07
C TRP A 74 0.98 21.26 1.90
N LYS A 75 0.36 21.71 0.80
CA LYS A 75 0.17 23.15 0.50
C LYS A 75 -1.12 23.79 1.06
N PRO A 76 -2.28 23.11 1.21
CA PRO A 76 -3.47 23.74 1.74
C PRO A 76 -3.29 24.21 3.19
N ILE A 77 -3.73 25.43 3.50
CA ILE A 77 -3.66 26.05 4.83
C ILE A 77 -4.29 25.17 5.92
N TYR A 78 -5.43 24.52 5.62
CA TYR A 78 -6.11 23.63 6.56
C TYR A 78 -5.50 22.20 6.65
N GLN A 79 -4.50 21.87 5.83
CA GLN A 79 -3.76 20.60 5.85
C GLN A 79 -2.28 20.77 6.23
N GLN A 80 -1.89 21.92 6.79
CA GLN A 80 -0.53 22.19 7.29
C GLN A 80 -0.03 21.17 8.34
N SER A 81 -0.89 20.28 8.85
CA SER A 81 -0.49 19.18 9.73
C SER A 81 0.24 18.04 9.01
N LYS A 82 0.30 18.05 7.68
CA LYS A 82 0.96 17.00 6.90
C LYS A 82 2.42 17.37 6.65
N ASN A 83 3.32 16.59 7.22
CA ASN A 83 4.75 16.75 6.98
C ASN A 83 5.06 16.37 5.53
N THR A 84 5.61 17.32 4.77
CA THR A 84 6.00 17.11 3.38
C THR A 84 6.98 15.93 3.22
N LEU A 85 7.83 15.68 4.22
CA LEU A 85 8.79 14.56 4.21
C LEU A 85 8.12 13.19 4.30
N ASP A 86 6.86 13.11 4.73
CA ASP A 86 6.09 11.85 4.72
C ASP A 86 5.59 11.46 3.32
N PHE A 87 5.85 12.28 2.29
CA PHE A 87 5.37 12.03 0.94
C PHE A 87 6.47 11.59 -0.01
N ARG A 88 6.12 10.65 -0.89
CA ARG A 88 6.87 10.33 -2.11
C ARG A 88 6.03 10.68 -3.32
N SER A 89 6.68 11.27 -4.32
CA SER A 89 6.01 11.82 -5.50
C SER A 89 6.34 10.97 -6.71
N PHE A 90 5.35 10.66 -7.56
CA PHE A 90 5.63 10.07 -8.86
C PHE A 90 6.25 11.10 -9.80
N SER A 91 7.03 10.63 -10.77
CA SER A 91 7.55 11.49 -11.83
C SER A 91 6.43 12.26 -12.53
N GLY A 92 6.63 13.57 -12.71
CA GLY A 92 5.64 14.52 -13.26
C GLY A 92 4.69 15.14 -12.23
N SER A 93 4.62 14.61 -11.01
CA SER A 93 3.90 15.25 -9.91
C SER A 93 4.75 16.32 -9.23
N GLU A 94 4.10 17.24 -8.52
CA GLU A 94 4.82 18.16 -7.65
C GLU A 94 5.64 17.38 -6.63
N LEU A 95 6.95 17.67 -6.54
CA LEU A 95 7.86 16.98 -5.64
C LEU A 95 7.61 17.41 -4.20
N SER A 96 7.51 16.41 -3.32
CA SER A 96 7.49 16.59 -1.87
C SER A 96 8.82 17.07 -1.34
N SER A 97 9.92 16.45 -1.75
CA SER A 97 11.27 16.88 -1.39
C SER A 97 12.22 16.65 -2.56
N HIS A 98 13.29 17.45 -2.60
CA HIS A 98 14.41 17.26 -3.51
C HIS A 98 15.43 16.23 -3.00
N ASP A 99 15.35 15.83 -1.72
CA ASP A 99 16.31 14.92 -1.09
C ASP A 99 16.13 13.47 -1.53
N ARG A 100 14.95 13.13 -2.08
CA ARG A 100 14.65 11.78 -2.56
C ARG A 100 14.15 11.82 -4.00
N PRO A 101 14.64 10.92 -4.86
CA PRO A 101 14.18 10.86 -6.24
C PRO A 101 12.70 10.48 -6.31
N PRO A 102 12.00 10.96 -7.36
CA PRO A 102 10.62 10.58 -7.61
C PRO A 102 10.49 9.09 -7.88
N LEU A 103 9.27 8.58 -7.73
CA LEU A 103 8.91 7.22 -8.08
C LEU A 103 8.66 7.14 -9.59
N PHE A 104 9.26 6.12 -10.22
CA PHE A 104 9.10 5.87 -11.65
C PHE A 104 8.31 4.59 -11.90
N LEU A 105 7.49 4.63 -12.95
CA LEU A 105 6.84 3.44 -13.50
C LEU A 105 7.75 2.80 -14.55
N GLU A 106 7.66 1.49 -14.71
CA GLU A 106 8.38 0.75 -15.78
C GLU A 106 7.92 1.24 -17.15
N SER A 107 6.63 1.54 -17.30
CA SER A 107 6.06 2.12 -18.50
C SER A 107 4.79 2.93 -18.19
N GLY A 108 4.51 3.92 -19.03
CA GLY A 108 3.31 4.75 -18.95
C GLY A 108 3.35 5.79 -17.84
N SER A 109 2.16 6.25 -17.43
CA SER A 109 2.01 7.26 -16.39
C SER A 109 0.77 6.97 -15.54
N MET A 110 0.78 7.46 -14.30
CA MET A 110 -0.42 7.45 -13.46
C MET A 110 -1.54 8.25 -14.16
N PRO A 111 -2.83 7.88 -14.02
CA PRO A 111 -3.92 8.63 -14.68
C PRO A 111 -4.02 10.10 -14.28
N LYS A 112 -3.44 10.44 -13.12
CA LYS A 112 -3.26 11.81 -12.67
C LYS A 112 -1.77 12.11 -12.50
N PRO A 113 -1.03 12.32 -13.60
CA PRO A 113 0.43 12.36 -13.57
C PRO A 113 0.98 13.54 -12.75
N LYS A 114 0.21 14.63 -12.65
CA LYS A 114 0.58 15.83 -11.88
C LYS A 114 0.29 15.74 -10.37
N THR A 115 -0.50 14.75 -9.95
CA THR A 115 -1.08 14.71 -8.59
C THR A 115 -1.11 13.29 -8.02
N SER A 116 -0.06 12.52 -8.24
CA SER A 116 0.08 11.15 -7.74
C SER A 116 1.17 11.11 -6.67
N TRP A 117 0.74 10.97 -5.42
CA TRP A 117 1.62 10.94 -4.26
C TRP A 117 1.34 9.72 -3.41
N VAL A 118 2.35 9.30 -2.66
CA VAL A 118 2.28 8.22 -1.67
C VAL A 118 2.61 8.83 -0.33
N ASN A 119 1.74 8.66 0.67
CA ASN A 119 2.09 8.94 2.05
C ASN A 119 2.71 7.69 2.67
N ILE A 120 3.97 7.77 3.06
CA ILE A 120 4.73 6.64 3.60
C ILE A 120 4.16 6.12 4.93
N GLN A 121 3.41 6.94 5.65
CA GLN A 121 2.73 6.56 6.90
C GLN A 121 1.48 5.70 6.64
N SER A 122 1.03 5.60 5.38
CA SER A 122 -0.15 4.83 4.98
C SER A 122 0.28 3.48 4.40
N VAL A 123 0.45 2.49 5.27
CA VAL A 123 0.81 1.12 4.91
C VAL A 123 -0.07 0.11 5.63
N TRP A 124 -0.59 -0.87 4.89
CA TRP A 124 -1.53 -1.88 5.41
C TRP A 124 -1.31 -3.25 4.78
N VAL A 125 -1.56 -4.30 5.56
CA VAL A 125 -1.67 -5.66 5.06
C VAL A 125 -3.14 -5.95 4.77
N VAL A 126 -3.44 -6.47 3.59
CA VAL A 126 -4.80 -6.83 3.19
C VAL A 126 -4.81 -8.17 2.45
N SER A 127 -5.96 -8.84 2.48
CA SER A 127 -6.22 -10.01 1.66
C SER A 127 -6.27 -9.64 0.17
N LEU A 128 -5.89 -10.58 -0.70
CA LEU A 128 -6.10 -10.44 -2.15
C LEU A 128 -7.59 -10.33 -2.51
N SER A 129 -8.51 -10.80 -1.65
CA SER A 129 -9.97 -10.67 -1.86
C SER A 129 -10.45 -9.23 -1.97
N VAL A 130 -9.74 -8.26 -1.38
CA VAL A 130 -10.09 -6.84 -1.41
C VAL A 130 -9.30 -6.04 -2.46
N ILE A 131 -8.46 -6.72 -3.24
CA ILE A 131 -7.64 -6.11 -4.29
C ILE A 131 -8.27 -6.37 -5.66
N GLY A 132 -8.73 -5.28 -6.29
CA GLY A 132 -9.23 -5.27 -7.64
C GLY A 132 -8.16 -4.90 -8.69
N ARG A 133 -8.53 -5.09 -9.95
CA ARG A 133 -7.72 -4.65 -11.10
C ARG A 133 -7.79 -3.13 -11.25
N PHE A 134 -6.65 -2.50 -11.47
CA PHE A 134 -6.62 -1.09 -11.85
C PHE A 134 -6.97 -0.91 -13.33
N THR A 135 -8.14 -0.33 -13.61
CA THR A 135 -8.69 -0.20 -14.98
C THR A 135 -8.57 1.20 -15.57
N LYS A 136 -8.05 2.17 -14.82
CA LYS A 136 -7.93 3.58 -15.27
C LYS A 136 -6.71 3.82 -16.19
N SER A 137 -5.97 2.75 -16.53
CA SER A 137 -4.88 2.74 -17.48
C SER A 137 -5.12 1.64 -18.51
N ARG A 138 -4.72 1.87 -19.77
CA ARG A 138 -4.79 0.86 -20.84
C ARG A 138 -3.84 -0.31 -20.62
N GLN A 139 -2.77 -0.08 -19.87
CA GLN A 139 -1.74 -1.07 -19.53
C GLN A 139 -1.65 -1.28 -18.03
N LEU A 140 -1.18 -2.46 -17.63
CA LEU A 140 -0.83 -2.73 -16.23
C LEU A 140 0.34 -1.81 -15.85
N LEU A 141 0.13 -0.95 -14.85
CA LEU A 141 1.18 -0.08 -14.35
C LEU A 141 1.97 -0.82 -13.27
N ARG A 142 3.29 -0.70 -13.33
CA ARG A 142 4.22 -1.27 -12.36
C ARG A 142 5.29 -0.24 -12.00
N VAL A 143 5.58 -0.11 -10.72
CA VAL A 143 6.67 0.71 -10.20
C VAL A 143 7.99 0.01 -10.50
N ARG A 144 8.98 0.75 -10.99
CA ARG A 144 10.33 0.21 -11.22
C ARG A 144 10.93 -0.30 -9.92
N GLU A 145 11.75 -1.36 -10.02
CA GLU A 145 12.32 -2.03 -8.85
C GLU A 145 13.21 -1.11 -7.99
N ASP A 146 13.96 -0.19 -8.62
CA ASP A 146 14.77 0.81 -7.92
C ASP A 146 13.91 1.79 -7.11
N SER A 147 12.82 2.28 -7.72
CA SER A 147 11.83 3.13 -7.07
C SER A 147 11.10 2.41 -5.94
N LEU A 148 10.76 1.12 -6.13
CA LEU A 148 10.10 0.29 -5.14
C LEU A 148 11.01 0.01 -3.94
N SER A 149 12.28 -0.32 -4.18
CA SER A 149 13.28 -0.53 -3.13
C SER A 149 13.51 0.74 -2.32
N SER A 150 13.73 1.87 -3.00
CA SER A 150 13.86 3.19 -2.35
C SER A 150 12.61 3.59 -1.55
N LEU A 151 11.41 3.21 -2.01
CA LEU A 151 10.17 3.46 -1.28
C LEU A 151 10.09 2.62 0.00
N ARG A 152 10.43 1.33 -0.09
CA ARG A 152 10.46 0.40 1.06
C ARG A 152 11.48 0.85 2.11
N GLU A 153 12.67 1.27 1.70
CA GLU A 153 13.68 1.83 2.60
C GLU A 153 13.17 3.07 3.33
N HIS A 154 12.54 4.00 2.61
CA HIS A 154 11.99 5.21 3.22
C HIS A 154 10.89 4.90 4.24
N MET A 155 10.01 3.93 3.92
CA MET A 155 9.00 3.46 4.87
C MET A 155 9.63 2.76 6.06
N ALA A 156 10.66 1.94 5.86
CA ALA A 156 11.38 1.28 6.96
C ALA A 156 12.02 2.29 7.92
N GLU A 157 12.53 3.41 7.39
CA GLU A 157 13.16 4.46 8.17
C GLU A 157 12.16 5.34 8.96
N LYS A 158 11.01 5.67 8.35
CA LYS A 158 10.13 6.74 8.87
C LYS A 158 8.71 6.32 9.20
N CYS A 159 8.21 5.22 8.66
CA CYS A 159 6.81 4.84 8.85
C CYS A 159 6.60 4.15 10.20
N ALA A 160 5.81 4.79 11.07
CA ALA A 160 5.54 4.29 12.42
C ALA A 160 4.87 2.90 12.43
N ARG A 161 4.17 2.53 11.34
CA ARG A 161 3.44 1.27 11.20
C ARG A 161 4.21 0.21 10.42
N TRP A 162 5.43 0.49 9.97
CA TRP A 162 6.17 -0.41 9.08
C TRP A 162 6.42 -1.77 9.72
N LEU A 163 7.03 -1.78 10.91
CA LEU A 163 7.41 -3.00 11.61
C LEU A 163 6.18 -3.87 11.94
N ASP A 164 5.10 -3.25 12.43
CA ASP A 164 3.86 -3.96 12.75
C ASP A 164 3.21 -4.55 11.50
N SER A 165 3.28 -3.84 10.37
CA SER A 165 2.75 -4.34 9.11
C SER A 165 3.59 -5.49 8.54
N GLN A 166 4.92 -5.45 8.71
CA GLN A 166 5.81 -6.58 8.39
C GLN A 166 5.46 -7.82 9.23
N LYS A 167 5.29 -7.65 10.55
CA LYS A 167 4.87 -8.73 11.45
C LYS A 167 3.51 -9.30 11.06
N ARG A 168 2.53 -8.45 10.74
CA ARG A 168 1.21 -8.88 10.29
C ARG A 168 1.28 -9.67 8.99
N LEU A 169 2.13 -9.26 8.05
CA LEU A 169 2.35 -9.97 6.78
C LEU A 169 3.04 -11.32 7.00
N ALA A 170 3.99 -11.40 7.92
CA ALA A 170 4.67 -12.65 8.27
C ALA A 170 3.71 -13.64 8.98
N ALA A 171 2.81 -13.14 9.83
CA ALA A 171 1.86 -13.97 10.58
C ALA A 171 0.79 -14.67 9.71
N VAL A 172 0.58 -14.21 8.47
CA VAL A 172 -0.31 -14.86 7.50
C VAL A 172 0.41 -15.90 6.62
N LEU A 173 1.72 -16.08 6.79
CA LEU A 173 2.40 -17.25 6.24
C LEU A 173 2.07 -18.47 7.10
N PRO A 174 1.76 -19.63 6.52
CA PRO A 174 1.66 -20.85 7.30
C PRO A 174 3.03 -21.11 7.98
N PRO A 175 3.06 -21.60 9.23
CA PRO A 175 4.30 -22.06 9.82
C PRO A 175 4.90 -23.10 8.88
N ALA A 176 6.17 -22.92 8.49
CA ALA A 176 6.88 -23.84 7.62
C ALA A 176 6.65 -25.25 8.16
N SER A 177 5.91 -26.07 7.42
CA SER A 177 5.57 -27.42 7.84
C SER A 177 6.85 -28.13 8.24
N SER A 178 6.94 -28.50 9.51
CA SER A 178 7.93 -29.44 10.01
C SER A 178 7.92 -30.65 9.08
N LEU A 179 9.02 -30.82 8.33
CA LEU A 179 9.27 -31.99 7.51
C LEU A 179 8.96 -33.24 8.36
N PRO A 180 8.11 -34.17 7.89
CA PRO A 180 8.03 -35.47 8.54
C PRO A 180 9.41 -36.11 8.38
N SER A 181 10.11 -36.27 9.50
CA SER A 181 11.27 -37.14 9.61
C SER A 181 10.80 -38.53 9.20
N SER A 182 11.12 -38.91 7.96
CA SER A 182 10.96 -40.25 7.45
C SER A 182 11.83 -41.18 8.31
N SER A 183 11.24 -41.78 9.33
CA SER A 183 11.81 -42.91 10.04
C SER A 183 11.90 -44.06 9.05
N SER A 184 13.08 -44.28 8.50
CA SER A 184 13.42 -45.47 7.73
C SER A 184 13.46 -46.68 8.67
N SER A 185 12.32 -47.35 8.82
CA SER A 185 12.28 -48.73 9.31
C SER A 185 12.77 -49.65 8.19
N SER A 186 14.07 -49.89 8.13
CA SER A 186 14.62 -51.00 7.35
C SER A 186 14.41 -52.28 8.13
N SER A 187 13.30 -52.96 7.83
CA SER A 187 13.11 -54.38 8.13
C SER A 187 13.60 -55.18 6.94
N LYS A 188 14.46 -56.19 7.20
CA LYS A 188 14.49 -57.55 6.60
C LYS A 188 15.93 -58.09 6.52
N PRO A 189 16.10 -59.41 6.31
CA PRO A 189 15.16 -60.53 6.50
C PRO A 189 15.55 -61.46 7.66
#